data_AF-A0A924KC11-F1
#
_entry.id   AF-A0A924KC11-F1
#
_cell.length_a   1.000
_cell.length_b   1.000
_cell.length_c   1.000
_cell.angle_alpha   90.00
_cell.angle_beta   90.00
_cell.angle_gamma   90.00
#
_symmetry.space_group_name_H-M   'P 1'
#
loop_
_entity.id
_entity.type
_entity.pdbx_description
1 polymer ?
#
loop_
_entity_poly.entity_id
_entity_poly.type
_entity_poly.pdbx_seq_one_letter_code
_entity_poly.pdbx_strand_id
1 'polypeptide(L)' 'MRIELDFLAVLAQWPLLAKGVVWTMGLTIVASVIGVALGVVFAWTRSHGATWLKWVVGTYVELIRNTPFIVQLFFV' A
#
# COMPACT_ATOMS: atom_id res chain seq x y z
N MET A 1 22.84 13.20 -31.46
CA MET A 1 21.77 13.91 -30.72
C MET A 1 22.26 14.12 -29.30
N ARG A 2 22.46 15.36 -28.85
CA ARG A 2 22.99 15.67 -27.52
C ARG A 2 21.79 15.95 -26.61
N ILE A 3 21.55 15.08 -25.63
CA ILE A 3 20.47 15.28 -24.65
C ILE A 3 20.98 16.31 -23.64
N GLU A 4 20.29 17.44 -23.53
CA GLU A 4 20.50 18.42 -22.47
C GLU A 4 19.38 18.25 -21.42
N LEU A 5 19.77 18.10 -20.15
CA LEU A 5 18.84 17.93 -19.05
C LEU A 5 18.55 19.30 -18.42
N ASP A 6 17.30 19.74 -18.47
CA ASP A 6 16.84 20.97 -17.84
C ASP A 6 16.14 20.69 -16.50
N PHE A 7 16.92 20.70 -15.42
CA PHE A 7 16.41 20.51 -14.06
C PHE A 7 15.74 21.76 -13.48
N LEU A 8 16.05 22.95 -14.01
CA LEU A 8 15.47 24.20 -13.52
C LEU A 8 13.98 24.27 -13.86
N ALA A 9 13.59 23.81 -15.04
CA ALA A 9 12.19 23.66 -15.42
C ALA A 9 11.39 22.76 -14.46
N VAL A 10 12.00 21.67 -13.96
CA VAL A 10 11.38 20.77 -12.98
C VAL A 10 11.30 21.43 -11.60
N LEU A 11 12.38 22.09 -11.16
CA LEU A 11 12.44 22.77 -9.86
C LEU A 11 11.47 23.97 -9.80
N ALA A 12 11.17 24.61 -10.92
CA ALA A 12 10.12 25.63 -10.98
C ALA A 12 8.75 25.09 -10.50
N GLN A 13 8.52 23.78 -10.62
CA GLN A 13 7.31 23.09 -10.13
C GLN A 13 7.46 22.52 -8.70
N TRP A 14 8.42 23.00 -7.91
CA TRP A 14 8.65 22.55 -6.53
C TRP A 14 7.40 22.50 -5.63
N PRO A 15 6.37 23.38 -5.76
CA PRO A 15 5.18 23.26 -4.91
C PRO A 15 4.39 21.99 -5.20
N LEU A 16 4.34 21.54 -6.46
CA LEU A 16 3.70 20.28 -6.84
C LEU A 16 4.49 19.07 -6.33
N LEU A 17 5.82 19.14 -6.40
CA LEU A 17 6.70 18.10 -5.86
C LEU A 17 6.53 17.97 -4.35
N ALA A 18 6.53 19.10 -3.62
CA ALA A 18 6.29 19.13 -2.18
C ALA A 18 4.91 18.57 -1.82
N LYS A 19 3.87 18.95 -2.56
CA LYS A 19 2.52 18.39 -2.41
C LYS A 19 2.51 16.88 -2.63
N GLY A 20 3.21 16.39 -3.66
CA GLY A 20 3.36 14.96 -3.92
C GLY A 20 4.00 14.22 -2.74
N VAL A 21 5.09 14.75 -2.20
CA VAL A 21 5.77 14.19 -1.01
C VAL A 21 4.82 14.11 0.19
N VAL A 22 4.06 15.17 0.47
CA VAL A 22 3.08 15.18 1.57
C VAL A 22 2.01 14.09 1.36
N TRP A 23 1.48 13.96 0.15
CA TRP A 23 0.49 12.91 -0.16
C TRP A 23 1.05 11.51 -0.04
N THR A 24 2.26 11.26 -0.56
CA THR A 24 2.92 9.96 -0.43
C THR A 24 3.12 9.60 1.03
N MET A 25 3.66 10.51 1.85
CA MET A 25 3.86 10.26 3.27
C MET A 25 2.52 10.00 3.98
N GLY A 26 1.50 10.82 3.72
CA GLY A 26 0.17 10.66 4.32
C GLY A 26 -0.45 9.30 3.97
N LEU A 27 -0.44 8.93 2.69
CA LEU A 27 -0.94 7.64 2.21
C LEU A 27 -0.17 6.48 2.83
N THR A 28 1.17 6.53 2.84
CA THR A 28 2.00 5.48 3.41
C THR A 28 1.75 5.30 4.90
N ILE A 29 1.68 6.38 5.67
CA ILE A 29 1.45 6.31 7.12
C ILE A 29 0.08 5.69 7.40
N VAL A 30 -0.98 6.21 6.78
CA VAL A 30 -2.35 5.72 7.02
C VAL A 30 -2.49 4.26 6.59
N ALA A 31 -2.04 3.91 5.38
CA ALA A 31 -2.12 2.54 4.87
C ALA A 31 -1.29 1.58 5.72
N SER A 32 -0.10 1.98 6.18
CA SER A 32 0.75 1.13 7.02
C SER A 32 0.14 0.90 8.40
N VAL A 33 -0.41 1.94 9.04
CA VAL A 33 -1.06 1.80 10.35
C VAL A 33 -2.27 0.86 10.26
N ILE A 34 -3.14 1.06 9.26
CA ILE A 34 -4.31 0.20 9.04
C ILE A 34 -3.87 -1.23 8.69
N GLY A 35 -2.90 -1.38 7.78
CA GLY A 35 -2.39 -2.68 7.35
C GLY A 35 -1.76 -3.47 8.49
N VAL A 36 -0.98 -2.82 9.37
CA VAL A 36 -0.43 -3.46 10.57
C VAL A 36 -1.52 -3.85 11.54
N ALA A 37 -2.48 -2.97 11.83
CA ALA A 37 -3.58 -3.28 12.73
C ALA A 37 -4.39 -4.50 12.24
N LEU A 38 -4.77 -4.52 10.96
CA LEU A 38 -5.45 -5.66 10.34
C LEU A 38 -4.56 -6.91 10.36
N GLY A 39 -3.28 -6.78 10.04
CA GLY A 39 -2.32 -7.87 10.06
C GLY A 39 -2.21 -8.53 11.45
N VAL A 40 -2.18 -7.74 12.52
CA VAL A 40 -2.20 -8.24 13.90
C VAL A 40 -3.49 -8.99 14.21
N VAL A 41 -4.64 -8.44 13.84
CA VAL A 41 -5.95 -9.10 14.05
C VAL A 41 -6.03 -10.42 13.28
N PHE A 42 -5.57 -10.45 12.03
CA PHE A 42 -5.56 -11.67 11.21
C PHE A 42 -4.59 -12.71 11.76
N ALA A 43 -3.38 -12.31 12.16
CA ALA A 43 -2.42 -13.21 12.80
C ALA A 43 -2.98 -13.80 14.09
N TRP A 44 -3.56 -12.97 14.97
CA TRP A 44 -4.19 -13.41 16.20
C TRP A 44 -5.30 -14.43 15.94
N THR A 45 -6.16 -14.13 14.97
CA THR A 45 -7.27 -14.99 14.57
C THR A 45 -6.78 -16.32 14.01
N ARG A 46 -5.70 -16.30 13.22
CA ARG A 46 -5.11 -17.52 12.66
C ARG A 46 -4.45 -18.40 13.73
N SER A 47 -3.98 -17.83 14.83
CA SER A 47 -3.44 -18.57 15.98
C SER A 47 -4.53 -19.12 16.91
N HIS A 48 -5.45 -18.26 17.36
CA HIS A 48 -6.37 -18.56 18.47
C HIS A 48 -7.85 -18.71 18.06
N GLY A 49 -8.22 -18.39 16.82
CA GLY A 49 -9.61 -18.42 16.36
C GLY A 49 -10.19 -19.83 16.19
N ALA A 50 -11.52 -19.89 16.06
CA ALA A 50 -12.22 -21.11 15.67
C ALA A 50 -11.80 -21.57 14.27
N THR A 51 -11.91 -22.88 13.98
CA THR A 51 -11.43 -23.48 12.73
C THR A 51 -11.99 -22.80 11.47
N TRP A 52 -13.27 -22.43 11.47
CA TRP A 52 -13.90 -21.74 10.34
C TRP A 52 -13.32 -20.33 10.14
N LEU A 53 -13.06 -19.60 11.22
CA LEU A 53 -12.55 -18.23 11.17
C LEU A 53 -11.09 -18.21 10.73
N LYS A 54 -10.30 -19.21 11.16
CA LYS A 54 -8.94 -19.47 10.66
C LYS A 54 -8.92 -19.70 9.15
N TRP A 55 -9.88 -20.47 8.63
CA TRP A 55 -10.03 -20.70 7.20
C TRP A 55 -10.38 -19.41 6.44
N VAL A 56 -11.39 -18.66 6.88
CA VAL A 56 -11.81 -17.41 6.23
C VAL A 56 -10.66 -16.40 6.17
N VAL A 57 -10.00 -16.14 7.31
CA VAL A 57 -8.87 -15.21 7.38
C VAL A 57 -7.67 -15.72 6.57
N GLY A 58 -7.39 -17.03 6.63
CA GLY A 58 -6.32 -17.66 5.86
C GLY A 58 -6.51 -17.45 4.36
N THR A 59 -7.70 -17.74 3.85
CA THR A 59 -8.06 -17.54 2.44
C THR A 59 -7.93 -16.08 2.02
N TYR A 60 -8.46 -15.14 2.83
CA TYR A 60 -8.32 -13.71 2.53
C TYR A 60 -6.85 -13.29 2.42
N VAL A 61 -6.02 -13.65 3.41
CA VAL A 61 -4.59 -13.28 3.43
C VAL A 61 -3.85 -13.90 2.24
N GLU A 62 -4.13 -15.15 1.90
CA GLU A 62 -3.49 -15.83 0.77
C GLU A 62 -3.91 -15.21 -0.56
N LEU A 63 -5.19 -14.88 -0.77
CA LEU A 63 -5.64 -14.20 -1.98
C LEU A 63 -4.99 -12.84 -2.17
N ILE A 64 -4.96 -12.01 -1.11
CA ILE A 64 -4.36 -10.67 -1.18
C ILE A 64 -2.85 -10.72 -1.38
N ARG A 65 -2.15 -11.71 -0.79
CA ARG A 65 -0.69 -11.85 -0.97
C ARG A 65 -0.31 -12.41 -2.34
N ASN A 66 -1.17 -13.23 -2.94
CA ASN A 66 -0.90 -13.87 -4.23
C ASN A 66 -1.48 -13.11 -5.43
N THR A 67 -2.31 -12.07 -5.21
CA THR A 67 -2.87 -11.23 -6.28
C THR A 67 -2.01 -9.97 -6.46
N PRO A 68 -1.56 -9.63 -7.69
CA PRO A 68 -0.79 -8.41 -7.93
C PRO A 68 -1.51 -7.15 -7.44
N PHE A 69 -0.80 -6.24 -6.78
CA PHE A 69 -1.40 -5.03 -6.19
C PHE A 69 -2.08 -4.14 -7.25
N ILE A 70 -1.51 -4.04 -8.46
CA ILE A 70 -2.12 -3.31 -9.57
C ILE A 70 -3.51 -3.89 -9.89
N VAL A 71 -3.69 -5.21 -9.85
CA VAL A 71 -5.00 -5.83 -10.09
C VAL A 71 -5.98 -5.47 -8.98
N GLN A 72 -5.53 -5.49 -7.72
CA GLN A 72 -6.35 -5.09 -6.58
C GLN A 72 -6.78 -3.62 -6.65
N LEU A 73 -5.89 -2.73 -7.11
CA LEU A 73 -6.21 -1.30 -7.21
C LEU A 73 -7.23 -0.97 -8.31
N PHE A 74 -7.18 -1.69 -9.43
CA PHE A 74 -7.96 -1.32 -10.63
C PHE A 74 -9.23 -2.16 -10.83
N PHE A 75 -9.29 -3.40 -10.31
CA PHE A 75 -10.34 -4.35 -10.65
C PHE A 75 -11.14 -4.88 -9.44
N VAL A 76 -10.71 -4.60 -8.21
CA VAL A 76 -11.37 -5.00 -6.96
C VAL A 76 -11.87 -3.75 -6.25
#